data_AF-A0A7S3U772-F1
#
_entry.id   AF-A0A7S3U772-F1
#
_cell.length_a   1.000
_cell.length_b   1.000
_cell.length_c   1.000
_cell.angle_alpha   90.00
_cell.angle_beta   90.00
_cell.angle_gamma   90.00
#
_symmetry.space_group_name_H-M   'P 1'
#
loop_
_entity.id
_entity.type
_entity.pdbx_description
1 polymer ?
#
loop_
_entity_poly.entity_id
_entity_poly.type
_entity_poly.pdbx_seq_one_letter_code
_entity_poly.pdbx_strand_id
1 'polypeptide(L)'
;CDAGEECGICLELIPSSECPNVPGYNMLPMCYGPYLGASWPEIGGICRGFGECGTSTSDNNCVFQTSNGATFREVYRRKACTFFPPMPPGLPPSPPMPPSPPSTPPSPPSPPSPPPSPPSPPSVPPVPSPPPLPCGSCDAGEECGLCLRLVDSLECPNWDELSYLDPCDENLALGAKCTPSVNGQCGTSASANNCIFGTSTATMREVYYRDACALSPSPPNLPPPFSPPPEPPSLPPPPSPPPSSPPELPPPPSLPPDPPKPPFPPLPPHIPPQPKPPPPPPSP
;
A
#
# COMPACT_ATOMS: atom_id res chain seq x y z
N CYS A 1 -7.56 -23.86 -6.15
CA CYS A 1 -7.75 -22.41 -5.91
C CYS A 1 -8.41 -21.87 -7.16
N ASP A 2 -9.34 -20.95 -7.01
CA ASP A 2 -10.01 -20.31 -8.16
C ASP A 2 -9.19 -19.13 -8.69
N ALA A 3 -8.39 -18.50 -7.81
CA ALA A 3 -7.44 -17.44 -8.13
C ALA A 3 -6.23 -17.49 -7.17
N GLY A 4 -5.29 -16.56 -7.32
CA GLY A 4 -4.19 -16.28 -6.37
C GLY A 4 -2.83 -16.86 -6.76
N GLU A 5 -2.78 -17.75 -7.76
CA GLU A 5 -1.56 -18.50 -8.12
C GLU A 5 -0.40 -17.57 -8.53
N GLU A 6 -0.68 -16.54 -9.34
CA GLU A 6 0.33 -15.57 -9.77
C GLU A 6 0.91 -14.74 -8.61
N CYS A 7 0.21 -14.68 -7.48
CA CYS A 7 0.65 -14.00 -6.27
C CYS A 7 1.11 -14.96 -5.16
N GLY A 8 1.29 -16.25 -5.47
CA GLY A 8 1.74 -17.26 -4.52
C GLY A 8 0.75 -17.54 -3.38
N ILE A 9 -0.54 -17.26 -3.57
CA ILE A 9 -1.60 -17.54 -2.60
C ILE A 9 -2.73 -18.36 -3.22
N CYS A 10 -3.69 -18.77 -2.39
CA CYS A 10 -4.87 -19.50 -2.84
C CYS A 10 -6.09 -18.68 -2.46
N LEU A 11 -6.83 -18.27 -3.48
CA LEU A 11 -8.10 -17.59 -3.34
C LEU A 11 -9.19 -18.56 -3.81
N GLU A 12 -10.19 -18.76 -2.96
CA GLU A 12 -11.41 -19.52 -3.25
C GLU A 12 -12.54 -18.51 -3.44
N LEU A 13 -13.27 -18.58 -4.55
CA LEU A 13 -14.41 -17.72 -4.80
C LEU A 13 -15.52 -18.07 -3.79
N ILE A 14 -16.01 -17.08 -3.06
CA ILE A 14 -17.02 -17.32 -2.02
C ILE A 14 -18.36 -17.64 -2.68
N PRO A 15 -19.12 -18.67 -2.27
CA PRO A 15 -20.46 -18.87 -2.80
C PRO A 15 -21.38 -17.70 -2.37
N SER A 16 -22.35 -17.33 -3.21
CA SER A 16 -23.23 -16.18 -2.94
C SER A 16 -23.96 -16.23 -1.59
N SER A 17 -24.20 -17.44 -1.07
CA SER A 17 -24.77 -17.70 0.25
C SER A 17 -23.87 -17.35 1.43
N GLU A 18 -22.55 -17.28 1.23
CA GLU A 18 -21.54 -16.97 2.24
C GLU A 18 -21.03 -15.51 2.12
N CYS A 19 -21.66 -14.70 1.27
CA CYS A 19 -21.25 -13.31 1.11
C CYS A 19 -21.40 -12.53 2.43
N PRO A 20 -20.39 -11.74 2.81
CA PRO A 20 -20.40 -11.02 4.06
C PRO A 20 -21.51 -9.95 4.04
N ASN A 21 -22.34 -9.95 5.08
CA ASN A 21 -23.31 -8.87 5.31
C ASN A 21 -22.62 -7.71 6.06
N VAL A 22 -21.59 -7.13 5.44
CA VAL A 22 -20.85 -6.00 6.01
C VAL A 22 -21.37 -4.68 5.42
N PRO A 23 -21.54 -3.63 6.24
CA PRO A 23 -21.92 -2.31 5.76
C PRO A 23 -20.75 -1.70 4.99
N GLY A 24 -20.76 -1.93 3.68
CA GLY A 24 -19.75 -1.38 2.77
C GLY A 24 -18.76 -2.44 2.33
N TYR A 25 -18.95 -2.87 1.09
CA TYR A 25 -17.95 -3.58 0.31
C TYR A 25 -16.55 -2.98 0.51
N ASN A 26 -16.43 -1.63 0.56
CA ASN A 26 -15.17 -0.85 0.62
C ASN A 26 -14.33 -1.06 1.87
N MET A 27 -14.85 -1.78 2.86
CA MET A 27 -14.10 -2.13 4.07
C MET A 27 -13.35 -3.47 3.93
N LEU A 28 -13.63 -4.26 2.89
CA LEU A 28 -12.89 -5.51 2.66
C LEU A 28 -11.49 -5.19 2.12
N PRO A 29 -10.44 -5.85 2.63
CA PRO A 29 -9.10 -5.72 2.08
C PRO A 29 -9.07 -6.23 0.63
N MET A 30 -8.16 -5.71 -0.18
CA MET A 30 -8.00 -6.17 -1.56
C MET A 30 -7.26 -7.51 -1.60
N CYS A 31 -7.58 -8.36 -2.58
CA CYS A 31 -6.92 -9.65 -2.79
C CYS A 31 -5.57 -9.53 -3.53
N TYR A 32 -4.83 -8.44 -3.34
CA TYR A 32 -3.46 -8.30 -3.81
C TYR A 32 -2.50 -8.18 -2.63
N GLY A 33 -1.25 -8.56 -2.87
CA GLY A 33 -0.26 -8.75 -1.81
C GLY A 33 0.39 -7.49 -1.26
N PRO A 34 1.53 -7.63 -0.56
CA PRO A 34 2.20 -6.53 0.12
C PRO A 34 2.76 -5.45 -0.83
N TYR A 35 2.53 -5.55 -2.15
CA TYR A 35 3.00 -4.60 -3.16
C TYR A 35 2.51 -3.16 -2.93
N LEU A 36 1.52 -2.93 -2.07
CA LEU A 36 1.05 -1.60 -1.68
C LEU A 36 1.02 -1.40 -0.16
N GLY A 37 1.85 -2.12 0.60
CA GLY A 37 1.90 -2.02 2.07
C GLY A 37 0.66 -2.58 2.78
N ALA A 38 -0.30 -3.14 2.04
CA ALA A 38 -1.43 -3.87 2.59
C ALA A 38 -0.98 -5.27 3.04
N SER A 39 -1.26 -5.63 4.29
CA SER A 39 -1.10 -7.00 4.75
C SER A 39 -2.16 -7.89 4.09
N TRP A 40 -1.75 -9.05 3.57
CA TRP A 40 -2.69 -10.07 3.12
C TRP A 40 -3.72 -10.38 4.21
N PRO A 41 -5.00 -10.64 3.87
CA PRO A 41 -5.95 -11.20 4.83
C PRO A 41 -5.37 -12.50 5.39
N GLU A 42 -5.63 -12.80 6.67
CA GLU A 42 -5.22 -14.06 7.28
C GLU A 42 -5.81 -15.27 6.53
N ILE A 43 -5.28 -16.47 6.76
CA ILE A 43 -5.90 -17.69 6.24
C ILE A 43 -7.33 -17.78 6.77
N GLY A 44 -8.30 -17.98 5.87
CA GLY A 44 -9.74 -17.93 6.17
C GLY A 44 -10.35 -16.53 6.06
N GLY A 45 -9.52 -15.48 6.01
CA GLY A 45 -9.93 -14.11 5.78
C GLY A 45 -10.52 -13.91 4.38
N ILE A 46 -11.40 -12.93 4.25
CA ILE A 46 -12.08 -12.58 3.01
C ILE A 46 -11.50 -11.30 2.43
N CYS A 47 -11.42 -11.23 1.11
CA CYS A 47 -10.90 -10.08 0.39
C CYS A 47 -11.66 -9.88 -0.91
N ARG A 48 -11.40 -8.73 -1.52
CA ARG A 48 -12.03 -8.28 -2.74
C ARG A 48 -11.15 -8.52 -3.97
N GLY A 49 -11.72 -9.15 -5.00
CA GLY A 49 -11.07 -9.28 -6.31
C GLY A 49 -11.24 -8.02 -7.16
N PHE A 50 -10.30 -7.80 -8.08
CA PHE A 50 -10.34 -6.66 -9.02
C PHE A 50 -9.61 -6.96 -10.35
N GLY A 51 -9.35 -8.23 -10.68
CA GLY A 51 -8.52 -8.59 -11.84
C GLY A 51 -7.07 -8.89 -11.50
N GLU A 52 -6.63 -8.55 -10.30
CA GLU A 52 -5.27 -8.84 -9.83
C GLU A 52 -5.20 -10.21 -9.14
N CYS A 53 -4.00 -10.78 -9.09
CA CYS A 53 -3.76 -12.11 -8.54
C CYS A 53 -4.63 -13.20 -9.19
N GLY A 54 -4.95 -13.07 -10.47
CA GLY A 54 -5.82 -13.96 -11.23
C GLY A 54 -7.28 -13.93 -10.80
N THR A 55 -7.70 -12.94 -10.00
CA THR A 55 -9.12 -12.77 -9.66
C THR A 55 -9.92 -12.34 -10.90
N SER A 56 -11.14 -12.83 -11.04
CA SER A 56 -12.04 -12.46 -12.14
C SER A 56 -12.75 -11.14 -11.84
N THR A 57 -12.80 -10.25 -12.82
CA THR A 57 -13.59 -9.00 -12.74
C THR A 57 -15.08 -9.20 -13.08
N SER A 58 -15.50 -10.46 -13.28
CA SER A 58 -16.81 -10.80 -13.82
C SER A 58 -17.61 -11.81 -12.99
N ASP A 59 -16.99 -12.44 -11.99
CA ASP A 59 -17.62 -13.52 -11.21
C ASP A 59 -18.80 -13.02 -10.35
N ASN A 60 -18.78 -11.76 -9.90
CA ASN A 60 -19.94 -11.05 -9.34
C ASN A 60 -20.75 -11.83 -8.29
N ASN A 61 -20.08 -12.67 -7.50
CA ASN A 61 -20.70 -13.64 -6.59
C ASN A 61 -21.45 -13.00 -5.41
N CYS A 62 -21.09 -11.76 -5.02
CA CYS A 62 -21.70 -11.07 -3.89
C CYS A 62 -22.46 -9.81 -4.30
N VAL A 63 -23.64 -9.64 -3.69
CA VAL A 63 -24.50 -8.46 -3.87
C VAL A 63 -24.42 -7.58 -2.63
N PHE A 64 -23.97 -6.35 -2.81
CA PHE A 64 -23.89 -5.36 -1.73
C PHE A 64 -24.93 -4.27 -1.95
N GLN A 65 -25.73 -3.99 -0.92
CA GLN A 65 -26.66 -2.87 -0.96
C GLN A 65 -25.92 -1.57 -0.64
N THR A 66 -26.08 -0.56 -1.49
CA THR A 66 -25.54 0.79 -1.29
C THR A 66 -26.70 1.78 -1.30
N SER A 67 -26.45 3.03 -0.90
CA SER A 67 -27.44 4.12 -1.03
C SER A 67 -27.93 4.31 -2.47
N ASN A 68 -27.13 3.91 -3.45
CA ASN A 68 -27.40 4.07 -4.89
C ASN A 68 -27.95 2.78 -5.54
N GLY A 69 -28.26 1.75 -4.76
CA GLY A 69 -28.77 0.46 -5.22
C GLY A 69 -27.81 -0.71 -4.96
N ALA A 70 -28.13 -1.86 -5.56
CA ALA A 70 -27.35 -3.08 -5.40
C ALA A 70 -26.16 -3.09 -6.36
N THR A 71 -24.95 -3.38 -5.85
CA THR A 71 -23.74 -3.58 -6.65
C THR A 71 -23.27 -5.02 -6.54
N PHE A 72 -22.97 -5.63 -7.68
CA PHE A 72 -22.41 -6.98 -7.77
C PHE A 72 -20.90 -6.92 -7.80
N ARG A 73 -20.27 -7.82 -7.05
CA ARG A 73 -18.84 -7.77 -6.76
C ARG A 73 -18.27 -9.14 -6.46
N GLU A 74 -17.01 -9.30 -6.81
CA GLU A 74 -16.20 -10.48 -6.58
C GLU A 74 -15.57 -10.49 -5.18
N VAL A 75 -15.84 -11.55 -4.41
CA VAL A 75 -15.26 -11.75 -3.08
C VAL A 75 -14.65 -13.12 -2.99
N TYR A 76 -13.40 -13.18 -2.54
CA TYR A 76 -12.64 -14.40 -2.38
C TYR A 76 -12.28 -14.62 -0.91
N ARG A 77 -12.10 -15.88 -0.53
CA ARG A 77 -11.57 -16.31 0.76
C ARG A 77 -10.14 -16.80 0.55
N ARG A 78 -9.20 -16.32 1.35
CA ARG A 78 -7.83 -16.85 1.36
C ARG A 78 -7.84 -18.23 1.99
N LYS A 79 -7.28 -19.22 1.30
CA LYS A 79 -7.02 -20.56 1.84
C LYS A 79 -5.55 -20.73 2.12
N ALA A 80 -5.25 -21.62 3.07
CA ALA A 80 -3.91 -22.18 3.16
C ALA A 80 -3.68 -23.02 1.92
N CYS A 81 -2.83 -22.57 1.02
CA CYS A 81 -2.25 -23.44 0.01
C CYS A 81 -0.98 -24.04 0.60
N THR A 82 -0.94 -25.37 0.64
CA THR A 82 0.34 -26.07 0.51
C THR A 82 0.70 -25.99 -0.96
N PHE A 83 1.40 -24.92 -1.36
CA PHE A 83 2.22 -24.99 -2.57
C PHE A 83 3.31 -26.02 -2.27
N PHE A 84 2.99 -27.30 -2.47
CA PHE A 84 4.01 -28.22 -2.91
C PHE A 84 4.26 -27.79 -4.34
N PRO A 85 5.39 -27.11 -4.66
CA PRO A 85 5.76 -27.01 -6.06
C PRO A 85 5.70 -28.46 -6.58
N PRO A 86 4.97 -28.74 -7.68
CA PRO A 86 5.13 -30.03 -8.33
C PRO A 86 6.64 -30.17 -8.50
N MET A 87 7.21 -31.20 -7.87
CA MET A 87 8.62 -31.49 -7.96
C MET A 87 8.95 -31.39 -9.45
N PRO A 88 9.82 -30.44 -9.86
CA PRO A 88 9.98 -30.14 -11.28
C PRO A 88 10.20 -31.48 -11.97
N PRO A 89 9.44 -31.80 -13.05
CA PRO A 89 9.64 -33.05 -13.76
C PRO A 89 11.13 -33.17 -14.00
N GLY A 90 11.73 -34.26 -13.49
CA GLY A 90 13.18 -34.42 -13.47
C GLY A 90 13.72 -34.01 -14.82
N LEU A 91 14.64 -33.03 -14.81
CA LEU A 91 15.14 -32.41 -16.03
C LEU A 91 15.41 -33.52 -17.06
N PRO A 92 14.82 -33.46 -18.26
CA PRO A 92 15.16 -34.42 -19.30
C PRO A 92 16.68 -34.41 -19.47
N PRO A 93 17.32 -35.57 -19.72
CA PRO A 93 18.76 -35.62 -19.94
C PRO A 93 19.12 -34.57 -20.97
N SER A 94 20.14 -33.76 -20.66
CA SER A 94 20.57 -32.66 -21.53
C SER A 94 20.72 -33.20 -22.96
N PRO A 95 20.06 -32.59 -23.96
CA PRO A 95 20.23 -33.02 -25.33
C PRO A 95 21.73 -32.97 -25.69
N PRO A 96 22.22 -33.91 -26.51
CA PRO A 96 23.60 -33.86 -26.98
C PRO A 96 23.88 -32.48 -27.59
N MET A 97 25.02 -31.88 -27.23
CA MET A 97 25.46 -30.62 -27.79
C MET A 97 25.34 -30.68 -29.32
N PRO A 98 24.65 -29.70 -29.96
CA PRO A 98 24.61 -29.65 -31.41
C PRO A 98 26.03 -29.50 -31.95
N PRO A 99 26.32 -30.07 -33.14
CA PRO A 99 27.60 -29.88 -33.79
C PRO A 99 27.86 -28.39 -34.02
N SER A 100 29.11 -27.98 -33.84
CA SER A 100 29.56 -26.60 -34.05
C SER A 100 29.10 -26.09 -35.43
N PRO A 101 28.55 -24.87 -35.53
CA PRO A 101 28.11 -24.32 -36.80
C PRO A 101 29.30 -24.18 -37.77
N PRO A 102 29.06 -24.35 -39.08
CA PRO A 102 30.08 -24.09 -40.09
C PRO A 102 30.53 -22.63 -40.05
N SER A 103 31.81 -22.41 -40.34
CA SER A 103 32.45 -21.10 -40.37
C SER A 103 31.62 -20.10 -41.18
N THR A 104 31.32 -18.95 -40.56
CA THR A 104 30.57 -17.86 -41.19
C THR A 104 31.30 -17.31 -42.42
N PRO A 105 30.57 -16.91 -43.48
CA PRO A 105 31.15 -16.27 -44.65
C PRO A 105 31.82 -14.92 -44.29
N PRO A 106 32.80 -14.46 -45.12
CA PRO A 106 33.50 -13.21 -44.89
C PRO A 106 32.55 -12.02 -44.87
N SER A 107 32.77 -11.12 -43.91
CA SER A 107 31.98 -9.89 -43.74
C SER A 107 32.04 -9.01 -44.98
N PRO A 108 30.94 -8.32 -45.34
CA PRO A 108 30.93 -7.34 -46.41
C PRO A 108 31.84 -6.14 -46.10
N PRO A 109 32.33 -5.42 -47.12
CA PRO A 109 33.18 -4.25 -46.95
C PRO A 109 32.45 -3.14 -46.17
N SER A 110 33.19 -2.50 -45.26
CA SER A 110 32.68 -1.40 -44.43
C SER A 110 32.20 -0.23 -45.29
N PRO A 111 31.09 0.44 -44.91
CA PRO A 111 30.61 1.63 -45.58
C PRO A 111 31.61 2.79 -45.45
N PRO A 112 31.59 3.76 -46.40
CA PRO A 112 32.43 4.94 -46.35
C PRO A 112 32.15 5.77 -45.09
N SER A 113 33.20 6.33 -44.51
CA SER A 113 33.13 7.12 -43.28
C SER A 113 32.28 8.39 -43.47
N PRO A 114 31.44 8.76 -42.48
CA PRO A 114 30.69 9.99 -42.52
C PRO A 114 31.63 11.22 -42.47
N PRO A 115 31.19 12.38 -43.00
CA PRO A 115 31.95 13.61 -42.93
C PRO A 115 32.19 14.06 -41.48
N PRO A 116 33.30 14.77 -41.22
CA PRO A 116 33.62 15.28 -39.88
C PRO A 116 32.54 16.25 -39.39
N SER A 117 32.09 16.05 -38.15
CA SER A 117 31.13 16.95 -37.49
C SER A 117 31.73 18.35 -37.30
N PRO A 118 30.90 19.41 -37.34
CA PRO A 118 31.35 20.77 -37.08
C PRO A 118 31.93 20.93 -35.66
N PRO A 119 32.85 21.89 -35.45
CA PRO A 119 33.45 22.15 -34.14
C PRO A 119 32.38 22.52 -33.12
N SER A 120 32.46 21.91 -31.94
CA SER A 120 31.55 22.21 -30.83
C SER A 120 31.74 23.66 -30.36
N PRO A 121 30.65 24.35 -29.97
CA PRO A 121 30.76 25.68 -29.39
C PRO A 121 31.61 25.66 -28.10
N PRO A 122 32.27 26.77 -27.75
CA PRO A 122 33.07 26.87 -26.53
C PRO A 122 32.20 26.58 -25.30
N SER A 123 32.65 25.64 -24.46
CA SER A 123 31.98 25.27 -23.22
C SER A 123 31.86 26.49 -22.31
N VAL A 124 30.62 26.84 -21.97
CA VAL A 124 30.32 27.83 -20.94
C VAL A 124 30.90 27.31 -19.62
N PRO A 125 31.63 28.12 -18.83
CA PRO A 125 32.14 27.70 -17.54
C PRO A 125 30.98 27.27 -16.63
N PRO A 126 31.12 26.15 -15.90
CA PRO A 126 30.07 25.68 -15.00
C PRO A 126 29.79 26.74 -13.94
N VAL A 127 28.52 27.09 -13.78
CA VAL A 127 28.08 27.97 -12.69
C VAL A 127 28.45 27.27 -11.37
N PRO A 128 29.11 27.97 -10.42
CA PRO A 128 29.45 27.36 -9.13
C PRO A 128 28.18 26.90 -8.42
N SER A 129 28.17 25.64 -8.02
CA SER A 129 27.05 25.05 -7.28
C SER A 129 26.79 25.85 -5.99
N PRO A 130 25.52 26.11 -5.64
CA PRO A 130 25.19 26.79 -4.39
C PRO A 130 25.76 26.01 -3.19
N PRO A 131 26.16 26.71 -2.11
CA PRO A 131 26.67 26.05 -0.91
C PRO A 131 25.61 25.09 -0.35
N PRO A 132 26.00 23.88 0.09
CA PRO A 132 25.07 22.89 0.60
C PRO A 132 24.32 23.44 1.81
N LEU A 133 22.99 23.29 1.79
CA LEU A 133 22.12 23.67 2.90
C LEU A 133 22.41 22.77 4.11
N PRO A 134 22.27 23.29 5.35
CA PRO A 134 22.38 22.46 6.54
C PRO A 134 21.24 21.43 6.56
N CYS A 135 21.54 20.16 6.86
CA CYS A 135 20.55 19.07 6.87
C CYS A 135 19.43 19.22 7.93
N GLY A 136 19.46 20.24 8.78
CA GLY A 136 18.42 20.47 9.80
C GLY A 136 17.07 20.97 9.25
N SER A 137 16.96 21.15 7.93
CA SER A 137 15.74 21.62 7.24
C SER A 137 15.13 20.58 6.31
N CYS A 138 15.52 19.31 6.43
CA CYS A 138 14.91 18.21 5.69
C CYS A 138 13.60 17.79 6.37
N ASP A 139 12.59 17.40 5.59
CA ASP A 139 11.32 16.90 6.12
C ASP A 139 11.43 15.43 6.56
N ALA A 140 12.33 14.68 5.91
CA ALA A 140 12.62 13.28 6.18
C ALA A 140 14.06 12.93 5.74
N GLY A 141 14.45 11.67 5.87
CA GLY A 141 15.69 11.10 5.35
C GLY A 141 16.83 10.97 6.35
N GLU A 142 16.75 11.63 7.50
CA GLU A 142 17.85 11.69 8.49
C GLU A 142 18.31 10.29 8.93
N GLU A 143 17.37 9.37 9.15
CA GLU A 143 17.67 7.99 9.59
C GLU A 143 18.45 7.17 8.54
N CYS A 144 18.39 7.58 7.27
CA CYS A 144 19.13 6.97 6.16
C CYS A 144 20.29 7.84 5.67
N GLY A 145 20.61 8.95 6.36
CA GLY A 145 21.64 9.89 5.93
C GLY A 145 21.28 10.68 4.68
N LEU A 146 19.99 10.83 4.39
CA LEU A 146 19.44 11.57 3.26
C LEU A 146 18.80 12.88 3.73
N CYS A 147 18.75 13.87 2.84
CA CYS A 147 17.86 15.02 3.00
C CYS A 147 16.69 14.87 2.04
N LEU A 148 15.56 14.42 2.55
CA LEU A 148 14.34 14.30 1.78
C LEU A 148 13.45 15.50 2.10
N ARG A 149 13.12 16.27 1.07
CA ARG A 149 12.16 17.37 1.16
C ARG A 149 10.88 16.97 0.46
N LEU A 150 9.74 17.22 1.09
CA LEU A 150 8.45 16.89 0.51
C LEU A 150 8.23 17.74 -0.74
N VAL A 151 7.86 17.11 -1.86
CA VAL A 151 7.61 17.80 -3.13
C VAL A 151 6.33 18.63 -3.02
N ASP A 152 6.29 19.83 -3.59
CA ASP A 152 5.03 20.60 -3.61
C ASP A 152 4.01 19.91 -4.51
N SER A 153 2.73 20.00 -4.16
CA SER A 153 1.61 19.47 -4.94
C SER A 153 1.65 19.86 -6.44
N LEU A 154 2.19 21.04 -6.77
CA LEU A 154 2.33 21.53 -8.15
C LEU A 154 3.53 20.95 -8.90
N GLU A 155 4.52 20.40 -8.18
CA GLU A 155 5.74 19.79 -8.72
C GLU A 155 5.67 18.26 -8.76
N CYS A 156 4.52 17.70 -8.38
CA CYS A 156 4.27 16.27 -8.46
C CYS A 156 4.50 15.75 -9.88
N PRO A 157 5.20 14.61 -10.04
CA PRO A 157 5.33 13.96 -11.34
C PRO A 157 3.94 13.59 -11.88
N ASN A 158 3.85 13.23 -13.15
CA ASN A 158 2.62 12.60 -13.67
C ASN A 158 2.58 11.11 -13.30
N TRP A 159 1.45 10.44 -13.58
CA TRP A 159 1.24 9.03 -13.21
C TRP A 159 2.25 8.06 -13.85
N ASP A 160 2.66 8.33 -15.09
CA ASP A 160 3.60 7.49 -15.81
C ASP A 160 4.98 7.58 -15.14
N GLU A 161 5.46 8.80 -14.91
CA GLU A 161 6.74 9.10 -14.25
C GLU A 161 6.82 8.55 -12.81
N LEU A 162 5.70 8.55 -12.08
CA LEU A 162 5.61 8.00 -10.73
C LEU A 162 5.98 6.51 -10.65
N SER A 163 5.69 5.76 -11.72
CA SER A 163 5.96 4.32 -11.78
C SER A 163 7.44 4.00 -12.00
N TYR A 164 8.22 5.00 -12.45
CA TYR A 164 9.66 4.91 -12.69
C TYR A 164 10.49 5.60 -11.63
N LEU A 165 9.87 6.20 -10.60
CA LEU A 165 10.63 6.81 -9.51
C LEU A 165 11.31 5.72 -8.68
N ASP A 166 12.59 5.93 -8.45
CA ASP A 166 13.38 5.08 -7.56
C ASP A 166 12.86 5.17 -6.11
N PRO A 167 13.08 4.11 -5.32
CA PRO A 167 12.81 4.15 -3.89
C PRO A 167 13.65 5.21 -3.17
N CYS A 168 13.10 5.80 -2.10
CA CYS A 168 13.84 6.74 -1.26
C CYS A 168 14.89 6.01 -0.40
N ASP A 169 16.02 5.63 -1.00
CA ASP A 169 17.14 4.97 -0.34
C ASP A 169 18.51 5.64 -0.58
N GLU A 170 19.56 5.09 0.03
CA GLU A 170 20.92 5.64 -0.01
C GLU A 170 21.51 5.81 -1.42
N ASN A 171 21.02 5.04 -2.40
CA ASN A 171 21.47 5.05 -3.79
C ASN A 171 20.78 6.11 -4.65
N LEU A 172 19.73 6.77 -4.14
CA LEU A 172 18.98 7.78 -4.88
C LEU A 172 19.88 8.94 -5.31
N ALA A 173 19.91 9.35 -6.58
CA ALA A 173 20.80 10.44 -6.99
C ALA A 173 20.43 11.79 -6.32
N LEU A 174 21.43 12.64 -6.07
CA LEU A 174 21.17 14.02 -5.63
C LEU A 174 20.34 14.75 -6.68
N GLY A 175 19.28 15.42 -6.23
CA GLY A 175 18.32 16.10 -7.09
C GLY A 175 17.30 15.20 -7.79
N ALA A 176 17.24 13.91 -7.44
CA ALA A 176 16.21 13.00 -7.92
C ALA A 176 14.95 13.05 -7.03
N LYS A 177 13.80 12.72 -7.64
CA LYS A 177 12.55 12.45 -6.91
C LYS A 177 12.48 10.97 -6.55
N CYS A 178 11.80 10.65 -5.46
CA CYS A 178 11.60 9.27 -5.03
C CYS A 178 10.24 9.07 -4.37
N THR A 179 9.85 7.79 -4.29
CA THR A 179 8.71 7.36 -3.46
C THR A 179 9.21 6.36 -2.42
N PRO A 180 8.77 6.43 -1.16
CA PRO A 180 9.14 5.41 -0.18
C PRO A 180 8.53 4.07 -0.58
N SER A 181 9.31 2.98 -0.49
CA SER A 181 8.79 1.64 -0.79
C SER A 181 7.82 1.16 0.28
N VAL A 182 8.01 1.64 1.50
CA VAL A 182 7.16 1.36 2.67
C VAL A 182 6.93 2.67 3.41
N ASN A 183 5.69 2.90 3.84
CA ASN A 183 5.34 4.04 4.70
C ASN A 183 6.28 4.10 5.91
N GLY A 184 6.91 5.26 6.16
CA GLY A 184 7.85 5.43 7.27
C GLY A 184 9.32 5.10 6.94
N GLN A 185 9.62 4.61 5.74
CA GLN A 185 11.00 4.29 5.36
C GLN A 185 11.82 5.57 5.21
N CYS A 186 12.99 5.61 5.83
CA CYS A 186 13.84 6.81 5.86
C CYS A 186 13.14 8.02 6.51
N GLY A 187 12.27 7.77 7.49
CA GLY A 187 11.60 8.81 8.28
C GLY A 187 10.54 9.55 7.48
N THR A 188 10.13 9.01 6.32
CA THR A 188 9.06 9.59 5.52
C THR A 188 7.72 9.52 6.25
N SER A 189 6.85 10.50 6.04
CA SER A 189 5.57 10.55 6.72
C SER A 189 4.52 9.72 5.97
N ALA A 190 4.06 8.64 6.60
CA ALA A 190 2.99 7.77 6.10
C ALA A 190 1.68 8.48 5.70
N SER A 191 1.53 9.76 6.02
CA SER A 191 0.36 10.58 5.74
C SER A 191 0.64 11.82 4.88
N ALA A 192 1.86 12.02 4.37
CA ALA A 192 2.23 13.26 3.69
C ALA A 192 1.42 13.53 2.42
N ASN A 193 1.04 12.48 1.68
CA ASN A 193 -0.01 12.47 0.64
C ASN A 193 -0.06 13.71 -0.27
N ASN A 194 1.11 14.29 -0.59
CA ASN A 194 1.27 15.57 -1.26
C ASN A 194 0.91 15.52 -2.74
N CYS A 195 0.99 14.33 -3.36
CA CYS A 195 0.67 14.12 -4.75
C CYS A 195 -0.62 13.33 -4.91
N ILE A 196 -1.62 13.97 -5.53
CA ILE A 196 -2.94 13.38 -5.79
C ILE A 196 -3.03 13.01 -7.26
N PHE A 197 -3.36 11.76 -7.54
CA PHE A 197 -3.45 11.22 -8.87
C PHE A 197 -4.83 10.65 -9.19
N GLY A 198 -5.32 10.91 -10.40
CA GLY A 198 -6.61 10.42 -10.90
C GLY A 198 -7.79 11.36 -10.60
N THR A 199 -8.87 11.20 -11.38
CA THR A 199 -10.06 12.07 -11.32
C THR A 199 -11.26 11.44 -10.60
N SER A 200 -11.31 10.11 -10.49
CA SER A 200 -12.44 9.36 -9.91
C SER A 200 -12.10 8.63 -8.61
N THR A 201 -10.86 8.15 -8.48
CA THR A 201 -10.31 7.57 -7.25
C THR A 201 -8.96 8.21 -7.00
N ALA A 202 -8.97 9.32 -6.26
CA ALA A 202 -7.78 10.05 -5.87
C ALA A 202 -6.80 9.09 -5.15
N THR A 203 -5.77 8.66 -5.87
CA THR A 203 -4.66 7.91 -5.29
C THR A 203 -3.70 8.94 -4.75
N MET A 204 -3.54 8.98 -3.44
CA MET A 204 -2.59 9.86 -2.79
C MET A 204 -1.26 9.13 -2.63
N ARG A 205 -0.17 9.74 -3.06
CA ARG A 205 1.18 9.26 -2.80
C ARG A 205 2.03 10.35 -2.19
N GLU A 206 2.95 9.94 -1.35
CA GLU A 206 4.03 10.80 -0.90
C GLU A 206 5.21 10.77 -1.89
N VAL A 207 5.68 11.95 -2.30
CA VAL A 207 6.84 12.10 -3.19
C VAL A 207 7.81 13.06 -2.54
N TYR A 208 9.08 12.67 -2.49
CA TYR A 208 10.17 13.46 -1.93
C TYR A 208 11.20 13.79 -2.98
N TYR A 209 11.95 14.87 -2.75
CA TYR A 209 13.10 15.29 -3.51
C TYR A 209 14.35 15.14 -2.64
N ARG A 210 15.41 14.52 -3.17
CA ARG A 210 16.69 14.39 -2.45
C ARG A 210 17.52 15.66 -2.64
N ASP A 211 17.62 16.47 -1.59
CA ASP A 211 18.45 17.67 -1.59
C ASP A 211 19.92 17.35 -1.25
N ALA A 212 20.82 18.17 -1.80
CA ALA A 212 22.23 18.15 -1.43
C ALA A 212 22.42 18.89 -0.12
N CYS A 213 22.39 18.16 0.99
CA CYS A 213 22.78 18.69 2.29
C CYS A 213 24.16 18.17 2.66
N ALA A 214 24.96 19.05 3.26
CA ALA A 214 26.16 18.62 3.96
C ALA A 214 25.74 18.32 5.38
N LEU A 215 25.83 17.05 5.79
CA LEU A 215 25.82 16.72 7.21
C LEU A 215 26.94 17.55 7.80
N SER A 216 26.58 18.61 8.53
CA SER A 216 27.57 19.39 9.27
C SER A 216 28.34 18.35 10.06
N PRO A 217 29.68 18.22 9.88
CA PRO A 217 30.45 17.21 10.58
C PRO A 217 30.07 17.34 12.04
N SER A 218 29.53 16.24 12.61
CA SER A 218 29.00 16.26 13.96
C SER A 218 29.99 17.02 14.83
N PRO A 219 29.57 18.07 15.56
CA PRO A 219 30.48 18.90 16.32
C PRO A 219 31.41 17.95 17.10
N PRO A 220 32.74 18.14 17.00
CA PRO A 220 33.72 17.18 17.48
C PRO A 220 33.31 16.80 18.89
N ASN A 221 32.97 15.51 19.05
CA ASN A 221 32.44 14.88 20.26
C ASN A 221 32.91 15.66 21.48
N LEU A 222 32.09 16.63 21.93
CA LEU A 222 32.48 17.45 23.07
C LEU A 222 32.64 16.44 24.21
N PRO A 223 33.75 16.48 24.97
CA PRO A 223 33.93 15.57 26.08
C PRO A 223 32.65 15.61 26.92
N PRO A 224 32.15 14.45 27.37
CA PRO A 224 30.90 14.38 28.11
C PRO A 224 30.92 15.47 29.18
N PRO A 225 29.85 16.27 29.31
CA PRO A 225 29.80 17.29 30.34
C PRO A 225 30.19 16.63 31.66
N PHE A 226 31.15 17.24 32.38
CA PHE A 226 31.62 16.74 33.66
C PHE A 226 30.43 16.21 34.44
N SER A 227 30.47 14.92 34.80
CA SER A 227 29.40 14.29 35.55
C SER A 227 29.01 15.25 36.68
N PRO A 228 27.73 15.63 36.78
CA PRO A 228 27.30 16.50 37.86
C PRO A 228 27.78 15.87 39.18
N PRO A 229 28.26 16.70 40.15
CA PRO A 229 28.68 16.19 41.44
C PRO A 229 27.59 15.28 42.01
N PRO A 230 27.96 14.17 42.67
CA PRO A 230 27.00 13.20 43.19
C PRO A 230 25.91 13.95 43.96
N GLU A 231 24.68 13.72 43.53
CA GLU A 231 23.50 14.35 44.12
C GLU A 231 23.53 14.07 45.64
N PRO A 232 23.38 15.10 46.49
CA PRO A 232 23.30 14.88 47.93
C PRO A 232 22.18 13.85 48.21
N PRO A 233 22.36 12.97 49.21
CA PRO A 233 21.40 11.92 49.52
C PRO A 233 20.01 12.54 49.63
N SER A 234 19.09 12.04 48.80
CA SER A 234 17.72 12.53 48.71
C SER A 234 17.11 12.53 50.11
N LEU A 235 16.66 13.71 50.56
CA LEU A 235 15.87 13.83 51.78
C LEU A 235 14.69 12.85 51.70
N PRO A 236 14.31 12.21 52.82
CA PRO A 236 13.17 11.30 52.84
C PRO A 236 11.94 12.04 52.28
N PRO A 237 11.14 11.38 51.43
CA PRO A 237 9.97 12.00 50.83
C PRO A 237 9.05 12.51 51.96
N PRO A 238 8.46 13.71 51.81
CA PRO A 238 7.50 14.20 52.77
C PRO A 238 6.34 13.21 52.89
N PRO A 239 5.71 13.10 54.08
CA PRO A 239 4.55 12.23 54.27
C PRO A 239 3.48 12.57 53.23
N SER A 240 2.95 11.54 52.57
CA SER A 240 1.94 11.69 51.53
C SER A 240 0.78 12.53 52.05
N PRO A 241 0.29 13.52 51.27
CA PRO A 241 -0.90 14.26 51.65
C PRO A 241 -2.07 13.29 51.81
N PRO A 242 -3.01 13.58 52.73
CA PRO A 242 -4.22 12.78 52.86
C PRO A 242 -4.95 12.73 51.51
N PRO A 243 -5.58 11.59 51.16
CA PRO A 243 -6.27 11.45 49.89
C PRO A 243 -7.33 12.54 49.76
N SER A 244 -7.17 13.39 48.74
CA SER A 244 -8.18 14.38 48.38
C SER A 244 -9.50 13.66 48.10
N SER A 245 -10.57 14.14 48.73
CA SER A 245 -11.93 13.65 48.51
C SER A 245 -12.22 13.56 47.01
N PRO A 246 -12.86 12.47 46.54
CA PRO A 246 -13.16 12.29 45.13
C PRO A 246 -14.00 13.47 44.62
N PRO A 247 -13.68 14.02 43.44
CA PRO A 247 -14.48 15.08 42.85
C PRO A 247 -15.92 14.60 42.67
N GLU A 248 -16.85 15.41 43.16
CA GLU A 248 -18.29 15.19 43.02
C GLU A 248 -18.61 15.06 41.52
N LEU A 249 -19.08 13.88 41.12
CA LEU A 249 -19.43 13.61 39.72
C LEU A 249 -20.53 14.61 39.30
N PRO A 250 -20.40 15.24 38.12
CA PRO A 250 -21.46 16.09 37.61
C PRO A 250 -22.76 15.30 37.47
N PRO A 251 -23.93 15.92 37.73
CA PRO A 251 -25.20 15.26 37.56
C PRO A 251 -25.33 14.75 36.11
N PRO A 252 -25.89 13.55 35.92
CA PRO A 252 -26.04 12.98 34.58
C PRO A 252 -26.87 13.92 33.70
N PRO A 253 -26.48 14.12 32.43
CA PRO A 253 -27.25 14.92 31.49
C PRO A 253 -28.66 14.37 31.38
N SER A 254 -29.66 15.26 31.46
CA SER A 254 -31.07 14.92 31.28
C SER A 254 -31.26 14.15 29.98
N LEU A 255 -31.81 12.93 30.08
CA LEU A 255 -32.10 12.11 28.91
C LEU A 255 -33.00 12.89 27.94
N PRO A 256 -32.71 12.85 26.62
CA PRO A 256 -33.60 13.43 25.63
C PRO A 256 -34.98 12.76 25.71
N PRO A 257 -36.07 13.49 25.41
CA PRO A 257 -37.41 12.93 25.39
C PRO A 257 -37.48 11.76 24.40
N ASP A 258 -38.14 10.67 24.82
CA ASP A 258 -38.32 9.49 24.00
C ASP A 258 -38.92 9.86 22.63
N PRO A 259 -38.35 9.34 21.52
CA PRO A 259 -38.91 9.58 20.21
C PRO A 259 -40.36 9.06 20.12
N PRO A 260 -41.25 9.77 19.41
CA PRO A 260 -42.64 9.34 19.25
C PRO A 260 -42.69 7.93 18.64
N LYS A 261 -43.42 7.04 19.31
CA LYS A 261 -43.57 5.64 18.93
C LYS A 261 -44.08 5.57 17.48
N PRO A 262 -43.38 4.87 16.57
CA PRO A 262 -43.79 4.80 15.17
C PRO A 262 -45.19 4.16 15.05
N PRO A 263 -46.01 4.61 14.09
CA PRO A 263 -47.32 4.04 13.84
C PRO A 263 -47.17 2.56 13.46
N PHE A 264 -48.07 1.73 14.01
CA PHE A 264 -48.08 0.30 13.74
C PHE A 264 -48.19 0.04 12.22
N PRO A 265 -47.40 -0.90 11.67
CA PRO A 265 -47.51 -1.26 10.27
C PRO A 265 -48.91 -1.84 9.98
N PRO A 266 -49.46 -1.58 8.78
CA PRO A 266 -50.74 -2.15 8.37
C PRO A 266 -50.68 -3.68 8.38
N LEU A 267 -51.74 -4.32 8.87
CA LEU A 267 -51.86 -5.77 8.85
C LEU A 267 -51.69 -6.30 7.41
N PRO A 268 -50.92 -7.37 7.20
CA PRO A 268 -50.78 -7.97 5.88
C PRO A 268 -52.15 -8.48 5.36
N PRO A 269 -52.40 -8.35 4.05
CA PRO A 269 -53.65 -8.81 3.45
C PRO A 269 -53.81 -10.32 3.61
N HIS A 270 -55.02 -10.75 3.98
CA HIS A 270 -55.40 -12.15 4.11
C HIS A 270 -55.18 -12.87 2.77
N ILE A 271 -54.16 -13.74 2.71
CA ILE A 271 -53.93 -14.62 1.57
C ILE A 271 -54.97 -15.76 1.66
N PRO A 272 -55.82 -15.97 0.63
CA PRO A 272 -56.73 -17.10 0.60
C PRO A 272 -55.96 -18.42 0.53
N PRO A 273 -56.45 -19.50 1.16
CA PRO A 273 -55.78 -20.78 1.20
C PRO A 273 -55.56 -21.32 -0.22
N GLN A 274 -54.31 -21.71 -0.53
CA GLN A 274 -53.98 -22.29 -1.83
C GLN A 274 -54.72 -23.62 -2.05
N PRO A 275 -55.18 -23.91 -3.30
CA PRO A 275 -55.77 -25.18 -3.66
C PRO A 275 -54.79 -26.34 -3.42
N LYS A 276 -55.28 -27.41 -2.79
CA LYS A 276 -54.53 -28.63 -2.51
C LYS A 276 -54.06 -29.26 -3.85
N PRO A 277 -52.78 -29.66 -3.99
CA PRO A 277 -52.29 -30.32 -5.20
C PRO A 277 -53.08 -31.63 -5.47
N PRO A 278 -53.34 -31.96 -6.75
CA PRO A 278 -53.95 -33.22 -7.11
C PRO A 278 -53.02 -34.40 -6.74
N PRO A 279 -53.59 -35.57 -6.37
CA PRO A 279 -52.81 -36.75 -6.06
C PRO A 279 -52.01 -37.22 -7.29
N PRO A 280 -50.81 -37.78 -7.08
CA PRO A 280 -50.00 -38.31 -8.18
C PRO A 280 -50.72 -39.49 -8.87
N PRO A 281 -50.52 -39.66 -10.19
CA PRO A 281 -51.08 -40.79 -10.91
C PRO A 281 -50.50 -42.12 -10.38
N PRO A 282 -51.28 -43.21 -10.41
CA PRO A 282 -50.79 -44.52 -10.00
C PRO A 282 -49.64 -44.96 -10.92
N SER A 283 -48.54 -45.39 -10.31
CA SER A 283 -47.39 -45.95 -11.02
C SER A 283 -47.74 -47.31 -11.65
N PRO A 284 -47.20 -47.62 -12.85
CA PRO A 284 -47.43 -48.88 -13.54
C PRO A 284 -46.78 -50.08 -12.86
#